data_AF-A0A401IBN4-F1
#
_entry.id   AF-A0A401IBN4-F1
#
_cell.length_a   1.000
_cell.length_b   1.000
_cell.length_c   1.000
_cell.angle_alpha   90.00
_cell.angle_beta   90.00
_cell.angle_gamma   90.00
#
_symmetry.space_group_name_H-M   'P 1'
#
loop_
_entity.id
_entity.type
_entity.pdbx_description
1 polymer ?
#
loop_
_entity_poly.entity_id
_entity_poly.type
_entity_poly.pdbx_seq_one_letter_code
_entity_poly.pdbx_strand_id
1 'polypeptide(L)'
;MKFNSQIRQQMAADRGPLLDKFEAITERLKQNSSITLIWEPLGKDEHDLYDYYLDVLSVVYLNKYYSLCQGLIEALNTENYLIYGLIGRAMIEHTAILRYYLTSKMLPLVEMALADGKVTSEEVQEIIPWLEKHLTGNRFEWNIFLADYFDELDNIQSGHILKNSQVNVITCLEKWIKEDQSITHLYELFSDLVHPNLGSTLMISRLTDNQIGIGGNEGKPIGLEIVNRTFSKLLKIFEEVQYQLIQIKEFKFSKVLRVY
;
A
#
# COMPACT_ATOMS: atom_id res chain seq x y z
N MET A 1 -1.66 9.31 -16.15
CA MET A 1 -0.22 9.36 -16.50
C MET A 1 0.10 8.09 -17.26
N LYS A 2 0.99 8.12 -18.25
CA LYS A 2 1.29 6.95 -19.10
C LYS A 2 2.79 6.75 -19.25
N PHE A 3 3.19 5.51 -19.53
CA PHE A 3 4.54 5.18 -19.96
C PHE A 3 4.81 5.80 -21.33
N ASN A 4 5.95 6.50 -21.46
CA ASN A 4 6.35 7.14 -22.70
C ASN A 4 6.81 6.10 -23.75
N SER A 5 7.01 6.53 -24.99
CA SER A 5 7.42 5.63 -26.07
C SER A 5 8.82 5.04 -25.85
N GLN A 6 9.71 5.76 -25.18
CA GLN A 6 11.08 5.32 -24.90
C GLN A 6 11.09 4.07 -24.02
N ILE A 7 10.46 4.11 -22.84
CA ILE A 7 10.43 2.95 -21.95
C ILE A 7 9.70 1.76 -22.59
N ARG A 8 8.62 2.02 -23.34
CA ARG A 8 7.89 0.97 -24.07
C ARG A 8 8.73 0.26 -25.13
N GLN A 9 9.66 0.96 -25.77
CA GLN A 9 10.59 0.39 -26.75
C GLN A 9 11.77 -0.34 -26.08
N GLN A 10 12.18 0.10 -24.89
CA GLN A 10 13.29 -0.47 -24.14
C GLN A 10 12.93 -1.75 -23.39
N MET A 11 11.69 -1.87 -22.90
CA MET A 11 11.23 -3.05 -22.19
C MET A 11 11.09 -4.26 -23.12
N ALA A 12 11.22 -5.46 -22.56
CA ALA A 12 11.02 -6.69 -23.32
C ALA A 12 9.61 -6.72 -23.96
N ALA A 13 9.50 -7.24 -25.18
CA ALA A 13 8.28 -7.13 -25.98
C ALA A 13 7.03 -7.73 -25.30
N ASP A 14 7.20 -8.78 -24.50
CA ASP A 14 6.14 -9.41 -23.72
C ASP A 14 5.66 -8.57 -22.52
N ARG A 15 6.33 -7.45 -22.22
CA ARG A 15 5.97 -6.51 -21.15
C ARG A 15 5.01 -5.42 -21.58
N GLY A 16 4.86 -5.16 -22.88
CA GLY A 16 3.92 -4.16 -23.41
C GLY A 16 2.51 -4.29 -22.82
N PRO A 17 1.88 -5.48 -22.89
CA PRO A 17 0.56 -5.70 -22.29
C PRO A 17 0.51 -5.49 -20.77
N LEU A 18 1.61 -5.72 -20.06
CA LEU A 18 1.68 -5.49 -18.61
C LEU A 18 1.73 -4.00 -18.28
N LEU A 19 2.42 -3.20 -19.10
CA LEU A 19 2.42 -1.73 -18.96
C LEU A 19 1.02 -1.17 -19.17
N ASP A 20 0.31 -1.64 -20.20
CA ASP A 20 -1.07 -1.21 -20.47
C ASP A 20 -2.01 -1.57 -19.31
N LYS A 21 -1.85 -2.78 -18.75
CA LYS A 21 -2.62 -3.21 -17.57
C LYS A 21 -2.30 -2.34 -16.35
N PHE A 22 -1.04 -1.98 -16.14
CA PHE A 22 -0.62 -1.10 -15.04
C PHE A 22 -1.19 0.31 -15.19
N GLU A 23 -1.18 0.88 -16.39
CA GLU A 23 -1.81 2.17 -16.68
C GLU A 23 -3.31 2.15 -16.41
N ALA A 24 -4.00 1.08 -16.83
CA ALA A 24 -5.43 0.91 -16.56
C ALA A 24 -5.73 0.81 -15.06
N ILE A 25 -4.90 0.11 -14.28
CA ILE A 25 -5.00 0.07 -12.81
C ILE A 25 -4.82 1.48 -12.23
N THR A 26 -3.77 2.19 -12.67
CA THR A 26 -3.46 3.55 -12.19
C THR A 26 -4.60 4.53 -12.45
N GLU A 27 -5.22 4.46 -13.63
CA GLU A 27 -6.36 5.32 -13.98
C GLU A 27 -7.60 4.98 -13.13
N ARG A 28 -7.86 3.71 -12.86
CA ARG A 28 -8.94 3.32 -11.94
C ARG A 28 -8.69 3.83 -10.52
N LEU A 29 -7.46 3.74 -10.02
CA LEU A 29 -7.11 4.28 -8.70
C LEU A 29 -7.35 5.79 -8.65
N LYS A 30 -6.91 6.53 -9.68
CA LYS A 30 -7.14 7.98 -9.82
C LYS A 30 -8.62 8.36 -9.72
N GLN A 31 -9.48 7.64 -10.43
CA GLN A 31 -10.93 7.91 -10.45
C GLN A 31 -11.56 7.70 -9.07
N ASN A 32 -11.00 6.80 -8.26
CA ASN A 32 -11.51 6.50 -6.92
C ASN A 32 -10.78 7.29 -5.82
N SER A 33 -9.65 7.94 -6.11
CA SER A 33 -8.85 8.71 -5.15
C SER A 33 -9.30 10.18 -5.03
N SER A 34 -10.27 10.63 -5.82
CA SER A 34 -10.78 12.01 -5.80
C SER A 34 -11.74 12.32 -4.63
N ILE A 35 -12.06 11.31 -3.81
CA ILE A 35 -12.95 11.46 -2.67
C ILE A 35 -12.16 12.05 -1.50
N THR A 36 -12.63 13.19 -0.99
CA THR A 36 -12.15 13.74 0.28
C THR A 36 -13.09 13.29 1.39
N LEU A 37 -12.53 12.63 2.40
CA LEU A 37 -13.24 12.25 3.61
C LEU A 37 -12.65 13.04 4.79
N ILE A 38 -13.52 13.69 5.55
CA ILE A 38 -13.12 14.48 6.72
C ILE A 38 -12.99 13.58 7.93
N TRP A 39 -11.87 13.69 8.66
CA TRP A 39 -11.64 12.91 9.87
C TRP A 39 -12.54 13.39 11.02
N GLU A 40 -13.66 12.71 11.23
CA GLU A 40 -14.63 13.00 12.29
C GLU A 40 -15.20 11.71 12.89
N PRO A 41 -14.44 10.96 13.71
CA PRO A 41 -14.92 9.70 14.28
C PRO A 41 -15.91 9.90 15.45
N LEU A 42 -15.97 11.09 16.05
CA LEU A 42 -16.79 11.35 17.25
C LEU A 42 -18.31 11.36 16.92
N GLY A 43 -19.11 10.94 17.91
CA GLY A 43 -20.58 11.01 17.86
C GLY A 43 -21.27 9.94 17.01
N LYS A 44 -20.54 8.93 16.52
CA LYS A 44 -21.08 7.78 15.79
C LYS A 44 -21.39 6.63 16.75
N ASP A 45 -22.45 5.87 16.47
CA ASP A 45 -22.64 4.55 17.08
C ASP A 45 -21.58 3.57 16.55
N GLU A 46 -21.44 2.40 17.18
CA GLU A 46 -20.38 1.45 16.89
C GLU A 46 -20.41 0.93 15.45
N HIS A 47 -21.60 0.61 14.92
CA HIS A 47 -21.73 0.12 13.54
C HIS A 47 -21.41 1.22 12.53
N ASP A 48 -21.86 2.45 12.78
CA ASP A 48 -21.55 3.60 11.93
C ASP A 48 -20.08 4.00 12.01
N LEU A 49 -19.45 3.90 13.19
CA LEU A 49 -18.02 4.12 13.40
C LEU A 49 -17.18 3.09 12.65
N TYR A 50 -17.57 1.82 12.70
CA TYR A 50 -16.95 0.74 11.95
C TYR A 50 -16.98 0.99 10.43
N ASP A 51 -18.16 1.26 9.87
CA ASP A 51 -18.33 1.53 8.44
C ASP A 51 -17.54 2.77 8.01
N TYR A 52 -17.54 3.80 8.86
CA TYR A 52 -16.76 5.01 8.66
C TYR A 52 -15.25 4.72 8.60
N TYR A 53 -14.71 3.87 9.49
CA TYR A 53 -13.30 3.49 9.42
C TYR A 53 -12.95 2.67 8.18
N LEU A 54 -13.84 1.79 7.71
CA LEU A 54 -13.66 1.10 6.42
C LEU A 54 -13.61 2.08 5.24
N ASP A 55 -14.45 3.11 5.25
CA ASP A 55 -14.43 4.17 4.24
C ASP A 55 -13.14 4.97 4.28
N VAL A 56 -12.67 5.35 5.48
CA VAL A 56 -11.38 6.04 5.64
C VAL A 56 -10.24 5.17 5.11
N LEU A 57 -10.19 3.87 5.49
CA LEU A 57 -9.17 2.94 5.01
C LEU A 57 -9.17 2.82 3.50
N SER A 58 -10.36 2.70 2.88
CA SER A 58 -10.51 2.66 1.43
C SER A 58 -9.89 3.89 0.78
N VAL A 59 -10.28 5.09 1.23
CA VAL A 59 -9.76 6.35 0.67
C VAL A 59 -8.25 6.47 0.85
N VAL A 60 -7.74 6.13 2.04
CA VAL A 60 -6.30 6.17 2.35
C VAL A 60 -5.51 5.26 1.41
N TYR A 61 -5.93 4.01 1.23
CA TYR A 61 -5.19 3.06 0.42
C TYR A 61 -5.32 3.33 -1.08
N LEU A 62 -6.50 3.77 -1.55
CA LEU A 62 -6.67 4.22 -2.93
C LEU A 62 -5.71 5.37 -3.27
N ASN A 63 -5.60 6.36 -2.38
CA ASN A 63 -4.68 7.48 -2.56
C ASN A 63 -3.21 7.05 -2.49
N LYS A 64 -2.82 6.26 -1.49
CA LYS A 64 -1.43 5.76 -1.35
C LYS A 64 -1.00 4.99 -2.60
N TYR A 65 -1.81 4.04 -3.05
CA TYR A 65 -1.47 3.23 -4.23
C TYR A 65 -1.53 4.03 -5.53
N TYR A 66 -2.43 5.00 -5.66
CA TYR A 66 -2.41 5.92 -6.78
C TYR A 66 -1.08 6.68 -6.85
N SER A 67 -0.64 7.28 -5.74
CA SER A 67 0.64 8.00 -5.67
C SER A 67 1.84 7.09 -5.98
N LEU A 68 1.87 5.87 -5.44
CA LEU A 68 2.91 4.89 -5.74
C LEU A 68 2.93 4.50 -7.22
N CYS A 69 1.76 4.26 -7.83
CA CYS A 69 1.65 3.99 -9.26
C CYS A 69 2.17 5.14 -10.12
N GLN A 70 1.77 6.38 -9.80
CA GLN A 70 2.25 7.56 -10.52
C GLN A 70 3.76 7.69 -10.42
N GLY A 71 4.31 7.59 -9.22
CA GLY A 71 5.75 7.64 -8.99
C GLY A 71 6.50 6.54 -9.76
N LEU A 72 5.92 5.34 -9.88
CA LEU A 72 6.53 4.25 -10.63
C LEU A 72 6.57 4.55 -12.14
N ILE A 73 5.48 5.08 -12.69
CA ILE A 73 5.44 5.51 -14.10
C ILE A 73 6.47 6.61 -14.34
N GLU A 74 6.58 7.58 -13.43
CA GLU A 74 7.55 8.67 -13.53
C GLU A 74 9.00 8.17 -13.46
N ALA A 75 9.29 7.30 -12.49
CA ALA A 75 10.59 6.69 -12.31
C ALA A 75 11.04 5.93 -13.57
N LEU A 76 10.14 5.13 -14.17
CA LEU A 76 10.47 4.40 -15.38
C LEU A 76 10.58 5.31 -16.62
N ASN A 77 9.74 6.34 -16.73
CA ASN A 77 9.83 7.32 -17.82
C ASN A 77 11.11 8.15 -17.80
N THR A 78 11.68 8.36 -16.61
CA THR A 78 12.91 9.13 -16.38
C THR A 78 14.16 8.25 -16.20
N GLU A 79 14.02 6.92 -16.40
CA GLU A 79 15.07 5.93 -16.16
C GLU A 79 15.68 5.99 -14.74
N ASN A 80 14.92 6.48 -13.75
CA ASN A 80 15.32 6.52 -12.35
C ASN A 80 15.00 5.20 -11.65
N TYR A 81 15.84 4.20 -11.89
CA TYR A 81 15.62 2.86 -11.36
C TYR A 81 15.78 2.76 -9.83
N LEU A 82 16.49 3.69 -9.17
CA LEU A 82 16.54 3.76 -7.70
C LEU A 82 15.14 3.97 -7.12
N ILE A 83 14.38 4.88 -7.71
CA ILE A 83 13.00 5.16 -7.28
C ILE A 83 12.09 3.95 -7.59
N TYR A 84 12.32 3.23 -8.70
CA TYR A 84 11.62 1.97 -8.96
C TYR A 84 11.83 0.95 -7.82
N GLY A 85 13.07 0.79 -7.33
CA GLY A 85 13.38 -0.06 -6.18
C GLY A 85 12.63 0.37 -4.92
N LEU A 86 12.66 1.67 -4.61
CA LEU A 86 11.99 2.25 -3.44
C LEU A 86 10.48 2.02 -3.47
N ILE A 87 9.84 2.30 -4.61
CA ILE A 87 8.39 2.12 -4.77
C ILE A 87 8.02 0.64 -4.72
N GLY A 88 8.79 -0.23 -5.37
CA GLY A 88 8.55 -1.67 -5.35
C GLY A 88 8.56 -2.24 -3.92
N ARG A 89 9.55 -1.84 -3.10
CA ARG A 89 9.59 -2.19 -1.68
C ARG A 89 8.38 -1.63 -0.91
N ALA A 90 8.09 -0.35 -1.08
CA ALA A 90 6.99 0.32 -0.38
C ALA A 90 5.64 -0.34 -0.68
N MET A 91 5.38 -0.73 -1.93
CA MET A 91 4.16 -1.45 -2.28
C MET A 91 4.02 -2.78 -1.54
N ILE A 92 5.09 -3.56 -1.42
CA ILE A 92 5.09 -4.84 -0.70
C ILE A 92 4.79 -4.60 0.79
N GLU A 93 5.45 -3.62 1.41
CA GLU A 93 5.26 -3.26 2.82
C GLU A 93 3.84 -2.75 3.12
N HIS A 94 3.31 -1.85 2.28
CA HIS A 94 1.94 -1.36 2.41
C HIS A 94 0.91 -2.48 2.22
N THR A 95 1.16 -3.43 1.31
CA THR A 95 0.28 -4.58 1.06
C THR A 95 0.31 -5.54 2.26
N ALA A 96 1.49 -5.81 2.82
CA ALA A 96 1.63 -6.66 3.99
C ALA A 96 0.87 -6.10 5.19
N ILE A 97 0.96 -4.80 5.45
CA ILE A 97 0.21 -4.13 6.51
C ILE A 97 -1.31 -4.24 6.25
N LEU A 98 -1.74 -3.96 5.01
CA LEU A 98 -3.16 -4.06 4.63
C LEU A 98 -3.71 -5.47 4.88
N ARG A 99 -3.01 -6.50 4.37
CA ARG A 99 -3.37 -7.90 4.56
C ARG A 99 -3.39 -8.31 6.03
N TYR A 100 -2.41 -7.89 6.81
CA TYR A 100 -2.33 -8.25 8.22
C TYR A 100 -3.57 -7.80 9.00
N TYR A 101 -3.99 -6.55 8.83
CA TYR A 101 -5.16 -6.04 9.55
C TYR A 101 -6.46 -6.58 8.94
N LEU A 102 -6.64 -6.51 7.62
CA LEU A 102 -7.89 -6.94 6.99
C LEU A 102 -8.05 -8.46 6.99
N THR A 103 -7.15 -9.18 6.32
CA THR A 103 -7.26 -10.63 6.16
C THR A 103 -6.94 -11.38 7.45
N SER A 104 -5.85 -11.04 8.15
CA SER A 104 -5.42 -11.85 9.29
C SER A 104 -6.05 -11.47 10.64
N LYS A 105 -6.66 -10.29 10.78
CA LYS A 105 -7.24 -9.82 12.05
C LYS A 105 -8.73 -9.58 11.96
N MET A 106 -9.18 -8.80 10.99
CA MET A 106 -10.58 -8.38 10.91
C MET A 106 -11.47 -9.43 10.27
N LEU A 107 -11.07 -10.03 9.14
CA LEU A 107 -11.90 -10.98 8.39
C LEU A 107 -12.43 -12.14 9.26
N PRO A 108 -11.63 -12.81 10.11
CA PRO A 108 -12.17 -13.86 10.99
C PRO A 108 -13.23 -13.37 11.97
N LEU A 109 -13.11 -12.13 12.46
CA LEU A 109 -14.10 -11.53 13.37
C LEU A 109 -15.37 -11.14 12.61
N VAL A 110 -15.23 -10.59 11.40
CA VAL A 110 -16.35 -10.26 10.51
C VAL A 110 -17.11 -11.52 10.10
N GLU A 111 -16.42 -12.59 9.72
CA GLU A 111 -17.05 -13.87 9.38
C GLU A 111 -17.81 -14.47 10.57
N MET A 112 -17.26 -14.35 11.78
CA MET A 112 -17.92 -14.78 13.01
C MET A 112 -19.20 -13.97 13.29
N ALA A 113 -19.10 -12.64 13.21
CA ALA A 113 -20.24 -11.73 13.42
C ALA A 113 -21.33 -11.87 12.36
N LEU A 114 -21.01 -12.37 11.15
CA LEU A 114 -22.00 -12.57 10.09
C LEU A 114 -22.60 -13.97 10.07
N ALA A 115 -22.15 -14.89 10.93
CA ALA A 115 -22.49 -16.31 10.85
C ALA A 115 -23.99 -16.60 11.01
N ASP A 116 -24.71 -15.80 11.81
CA ASP A 116 -26.15 -15.94 12.04
C ASP A 116 -27.00 -14.84 11.33
N GLY A 117 -26.34 -13.98 10.55
CA GLY A 117 -26.95 -12.87 9.80
C GLY A 117 -27.32 -11.65 10.65
N LYS A 118 -26.84 -11.57 11.90
CA LYS A 118 -27.05 -10.45 12.83
C LYS A 118 -25.72 -10.00 13.39
N VAL A 119 -25.51 -8.69 13.48
CA VAL A 119 -24.27 -8.14 14.06
C VAL A 119 -24.60 -7.39 15.33
N THR A 120 -24.02 -7.82 16.46
CA THR A 120 -24.20 -7.17 17.76
C THR A 120 -23.18 -6.05 17.98
N SER A 121 -23.48 -5.13 18.89
CA SER A 121 -22.54 -4.05 19.25
C SER A 121 -21.24 -4.59 19.85
N GLU A 122 -21.29 -5.66 20.64
CA GLU A 122 -20.10 -6.27 21.24
C GLU A 122 -19.12 -6.77 20.17
N GLU A 123 -19.64 -7.44 19.12
CA GLU A 123 -18.83 -7.96 18.02
C GLU A 123 -18.14 -6.82 17.25
N VAL A 124 -18.85 -5.71 17.03
CA VAL A 124 -18.28 -4.53 16.38
C VAL A 124 -17.19 -3.88 17.24
N GLN A 125 -17.42 -3.79 18.56
CA GLN A 125 -16.45 -3.26 19.52
C GLN A 125 -15.15 -4.09 19.58
N GLU A 126 -15.19 -5.38 19.27
CA GLU A 126 -13.96 -6.20 19.15
C GLU A 126 -13.13 -5.85 17.89
N ILE A 127 -13.78 -5.36 16.84
CA ILE A 127 -13.13 -5.07 15.55
C ILE A 127 -12.58 -3.64 15.50
N ILE A 128 -13.31 -2.66 16.07
CA ILE A 128 -12.95 -1.23 16.08
C ILE A 128 -11.49 -0.98 16.49
N PRO A 129 -10.95 -1.58 17.57
CA PRO A 129 -9.56 -1.34 17.97
C PRO A 129 -8.53 -1.74 16.89
N TRP A 130 -8.82 -2.74 16.06
CA TRP A 130 -7.93 -3.12 14.95
C TRP A 130 -7.97 -2.09 13.82
N LEU A 131 -9.14 -1.56 13.50
CA LEU A 131 -9.33 -0.48 12.53
C LEU A 131 -8.62 0.80 12.97
N GLU A 132 -8.84 1.22 14.21
CA GLU A 132 -8.17 2.38 14.81
C GLU A 132 -6.66 2.22 14.78
N LYS A 133 -6.15 1.06 15.20
CA LYS A 133 -4.71 0.76 15.21
C LYS A 133 -4.12 0.75 13.80
N HIS A 134 -4.86 0.30 12.80
CA HIS A 134 -4.44 0.37 11.40
C HIS A 134 -4.31 1.82 10.93
N LEU A 135 -5.34 2.64 11.18
CA LEU A 135 -5.42 4.01 10.69
C LEU A 135 -4.44 4.96 11.40
N THR A 136 -4.30 4.83 12.71
CA THR A 136 -3.64 5.84 13.57
C THR A 136 -2.38 5.33 14.25
N GLY A 137 -2.08 4.03 14.14
CA GLY A 137 -0.91 3.43 14.76
C GLY A 137 0.38 4.08 14.28
N ASN A 138 1.20 4.53 15.23
CA ASN A 138 2.42 5.28 14.94
C ASN A 138 3.65 4.71 15.66
N ARG A 139 4.83 5.20 15.24
CA ARG A 139 6.15 4.94 15.85
C ARG A 139 6.92 6.22 16.12
N PHE A 140 6.35 7.35 15.71
CA PHE A 140 6.90 8.68 15.74
C PHE A 140 5.84 9.60 16.32
N GLU A 141 6.26 10.55 17.15
CA GLU A 141 5.39 11.45 17.91
C GLU A 141 4.87 12.58 17.00
N TRP A 142 3.99 12.22 16.07
CA TRP A 142 3.43 13.13 15.08
C TRP A 142 2.68 14.30 15.69
N ASN A 143 2.03 14.10 16.84
CA ASN A 143 1.34 15.15 17.58
C ASN A 143 2.29 16.23 18.07
N ILE A 144 3.53 15.87 18.44
CA ILE A 144 4.55 16.85 18.82
C ILE A 144 5.12 17.51 17.57
N PHE A 145 5.42 16.72 16.54
CA PHE A 145 6.02 17.23 15.30
C PHE A 145 5.12 18.21 14.55
N LEU A 146 3.80 18.03 14.64
CA LEU A 146 2.80 18.82 13.95
C LEU A 146 1.99 19.71 14.92
N ALA A 147 2.45 19.92 16.15
CA ALA A 147 1.73 20.68 17.17
C ALA A 147 1.27 22.05 16.65
N ASP A 148 2.20 22.88 16.17
CA ASP A 148 1.87 24.22 15.63
C ASP A 148 0.96 24.19 14.39
N TYR A 149 0.92 23.07 13.65
CA TYR A 149 0.04 22.89 12.48
C TYR A 149 -1.37 22.44 12.90
N PHE A 150 -1.46 21.71 14.02
CA PHE A 150 -2.71 21.25 14.62
C PHE A 150 -3.27 22.23 15.67
N ASP A 151 -2.50 23.21 16.15
CA ASP A 151 -3.00 24.30 17.00
C ASP A 151 -4.11 25.12 16.30
N GLU A 152 -4.13 25.15 14.96
CA GLU A 152 -5.25 25.69 14.15
C GLU A 152 -6.50 24.76 14.15
N LEU A 153 -6.31 23.47 14.48
CA LEU A 153 -7.33 22.41 14.54
C LEU A 153 -7.79 22.10 15.99
N ASP A 154 -7.07 22.58 17.01
CA ASP A 154 -7.32 22.38 18.46
C ASP A 154 -8.61 23.03 19.00
N ASN A 155 -9.40 23.71 18.16
CA ASN A 155 -10.79 24.03 18.48
C ASN A 155 -11.73 22.80 18.36
N ILE A 156 -11.24 21.66 17.86
CA ILE A 156 -11.96 20.39 17.85
C ILE A 156 -11.58 19.63 19.13
N GLN A 157 -12.48 19.68 20.11
CA GLN A 157 -12.26 19.17 21.46
C GLN A 157 -11.61 17.77 21.52
N SER A 158 -10.48 17.77 22.22
CA SER A 158 -9.74 16.67 22.84
C SER A 158 -10.50 15.35 23.04
N GLY A 159 -9.98 14.30 22.41
CA GLY A 159 -10.31 12.91 22.70
C GLY A 159 -9.08 12.02 22.52
N HIS A 160 -8.27 11.92 23.56
CA HIS A 160 -7.23 10.93 23.80
C HIS A 160 -6.07 10.78 22.78
N ILE A 161 -4.94 11.32 23.23
CA ILE A 161 -3.56 11.00 22.86
C ILE A 161 -3.40 9.50 22.55
N LEU A 162 -3.13 9.22 21.27
CA LEU A 162 -2.89 7.91 20.68
C LEU A 162 -1.66 7.23 21.30
N LYS A 163 -1.89 6.28 22.21
CA LYS A 163 -0.88 5.30 22.65
C LYS A 163 -0.94 4.00 21.85
N ASN A 164 -1.33 4.06 20.58
CA ASN A 164 -1.42 2.88 19.72
C ASN A 164 -0.12 2.67 18.95
N SER A 165 0.72 1.75 19.44
CA SER A 165 1.93 1.33 18.74
C SER A 165 1.60 0.61 17.44
N GLN A 166 2.16 1.07 16.32
CA GLN A 166 1.98 0.39 15.04
C GLN A 166 2.58 -1.03 15.09
N VAL A 167 1.86 -2.02 14.55
CA VAL A 167 2.44 -3.36 14.31
C VAL A 167 3.63 -3.25 13.36
N ASN A 168 4.70 -4.00 13.65
CA ASN A 168 5.89 -3.98 12.83
C ASN A 168 5.62 -4.54 11.43
N VAL A 169 6.05 -3.82 10.40
CA VAL A 169 5.96 -4.26 9.00
C VAL A 169 6.59 -5.64 8.78
N ILE A 170 7.68 -5.97 9.48
CA ILE A 170 8.32 -7.28 9.42
C ILE A 170 7.37 -8.36 9.95
N THR A 171 6.67 -8.11 11.05
CA THR A 171 5.65 -9.05 11.57
C THR A 171 4.51 -9.26 10.58
N CYS A 172 4.08 -8.19 9.89
CA CYS A 172 3.06 -8.30 8.84
C CYS A 172 3.57 -9.13 7.64
N LEU A 173 4.80 -8.89 7.21
CA LEU A 173 5.45 -9.63 6.13
C LEU A 173 5.65 -11.10 6.46
N GLU A 174 6.13 -11.43 7.66
CA GLU A 174 6.31 -12.82 8.12
C GLU A 174 4.99 -13.61 8.08
N LYS A 175 3.86 -12.97 8.38
CA LYS A 175 2.55 -13.62 8.22
C LYS A 175 2.22 -13.88 6.76
N TRP A 176 2.39 -12.88 5.89
CA TRP A 176 2.12 -13.06 4.47
C TRP A 176 3.04 -14.12 3.84
N ILE A 177 4.32 -14.14 4.19
CA ILE A 177 5.31 -15.11 3.70
C ILE A 177 4.95 -16.55 4.08
N LYS A 178 4.30 -16.77 5.23
CA LYS A 178 3.82 -18.11 5.62
C LYS A 178 2.73 -18.63 4.69
N GLU A 179 1.97 -17.74 4.06
CA GLU A 179 0.89 -18.06 3.13
C GLU A 179 1.40 -18.10 1.68
N ASP A 180 2.30 -17.18 1.31
CA ASP A 180 2.92 -17.10 -0.01
C ASP A 180 4.44 -16.87 0.09
N GLN A 181 5.20 -17.96 -0.02
CA GLN A 181 6.66 -17.93 0.03
C GLN A 181 7.31 -17.15 -1.14
N SER A 182 6.58 -16.90 -2.23
CA SER A 182 7.13 -16.15 -3.38
C SER A 182 7.45 -14.69 -3.03
N ILE A 183 6.81 -14.16 -1.97
CA ILE A 183 7.02 -12.82 -1.45
C ILE A 183 8.40 -12.66 -0.82
N THR A 184 8.96 -13.72 -0.21
CA THR A 184 10.27 -13.68 0.47
C THR A 184 11.36 -13.16 -0.46
N HIS A 185 11.60 -13.86 -1.57
CA HIS A 185 12.65 -13.49 -2.51
C HIS A 185 12.39 -12.13 -3.17
N LEU A 186 11.12 -11.77 -3.39
CA LEU A 186 10.77 -10.49 -3.98
C LEU A 186 11.10 -9.34 -3.02
N TYR A 187 10.73 -9.48 -1.75
CA TYR A 187 11.00 -8.49 -0.71
C TYR A 187 12.50 -8.36 -0.43
N GLU A 188 13.23 -9.48 -0.33
CA GLU A 188 14.68 -9.47 -0.17
C GLU A 188 15.38 -8.75 -1.32
N LEU A 189 14.98 -9.02 -2.56
CA LEU A 189 15.49 -8.31 -3.73
C LEU A 189 15.23 -6.80 -3.61
N PHE A 190 13.97 -6.38 -3.44
CA PHE A 190 13.64 -4.96 -3.35
C PHE A 190 14.26 -4.26 -2.14
N SER A 191 14.52 -4.98 -1.04
CA SER A 191 15.29 -4.49 0.10
C SER A 191 16.74 -4.22 -0.30
N ASP A 192 17.39 -5.12 -1.06
CA ASP A 192 18.77 -4.92 -1.52
C ASP A 192 18.88 -3.79 -2.57
N LEU A 193 17.83 -3.56 -3.37
CA LEU A 193 17.80 -2.46 -4.35
C LEU A 193 17.76 -1.05 -3.73
N VAL A 194 17.40 -0.92 -2.44
CA VAL A 194 17.16 0.39 -1.80
C VAL A 194 18.15 0.72 -0.68
N HIS A 195 18.79 -0.29 -0.10
CA HIS A 195 19.83 -0.10 0.90
C HIS A 195 21.18 0.20 0.24
N PRO A 196 22.14 0.83 0.93
CA PRO A 196 23.47 1.16 0.40
C PRO A 196 24.34 -0.10 0.22
N ASN A 197 23.92 -0.96 -0.71
CA ASN A 197 24.41 -2.30 -0.99
C ASN A 197 24.73 -2.46 -2.49
N LEU A 198 25.07 -3.68 -2.91
CA LEU A 198 25.28 -4.00 -4.33
C LEU A 198 24.02 -3.72 -5.16
N GLY A 199 22.83 -4.11 -4.68
CA GLY A 199 21.58 -3.89 -5.39
C GLY A 199 21.36 -2.44 -5.82
N SER A 200 21.40 -1.47 -4.89
CA SER A 200 21.26 -0.04 -5.23
C SER A 200 22.38 0.48 -6.13
N THR A 201 23.61 -0.04 -6.00
CA THR A 201 24.71 0.27 -6.93
C THR A 201 24.38 -0.20 -8.36
N LEU A 202 23.81 -1.41 -8.51
CA LEU A 202 23.40 -1.93 -9.81
C LEU A 202 22.27 -1.09 -10.45
N MET A 203 21.43 -0.44 -9.65
CA MET A 203 20.36 0.42 -10.17
C MET A 203 20.87 1.68 -10.89
N ILE A 204 22.09 2.13 -10.58
CA ILE A 204 22.77 3.25 -11.27
C ILE A 204 23.87 2.78 -12.22
N SER A 205 24.04 1.45 -12.36
CA SER A 205 25.10 0.87 -13.19
C SER A 205 24.63 0.57 -14.60
N ARG A 206 25.58 0.53 -15.53
CA ARG A 206 25.35 0.31 -16.97
C ARG A 206 26.33 -0.73 -17.51
N LEU A 207 25.90 -1.50 -18.51
CA LEU A 207 26.77 -2.41 -19.26
C LEU A 207 27.37 -1.67 -20.46
N THR A 208 28.68 -1.45 -20.42
CA THR A 208 29.48 -0.81 -21.48
C THR A 208 30.63 -1.73 -21.83
N ASP A 209 30.80 -2.07 -23.11
CA ASP A 209 31.86 -2.99 -23.58
C ASP A 209 31.96 -4.31 -22.80
N ASN A 210 30.80 -4.88 -22.44
CA ASN A 210 30.66 -6.08 -21.60
C ASN A 210 31.24 -5.95 -20.17
N GLN A 211 31.46 -4.73 -19.69
CA GLN A 211 31.87 -4.43 -18.32
C GLN A 211 30.79 -3.63 -17.59
N ILE A 212 30.84 -3.66 -16.25
CA ILE A 212 29.95 -2.88 -15.41
C ILE A 212 30.58 -1.49 -15.23
N GLY A 213 29.97 -0.48 -15.82
CA GLY A 213 30.21 0.92 -15.52
C GLY A 213 29.25 1.43 -14.44
N ILE A 214 29.69 2.37 -13.61
CA ILE A 214 28.89 2.98 -12.56
C ILE A 214 28.57 4.42 -12.95
N GLY A 215 27.29 4.78 -13.00
CA GLY A 215 26.83 6.11 -13.39
C GLY A 215 27.04 6.41 -14.88
N GLY A 216 26.88 7.70 -15.22
CA GLY A 216 26.96 8.18 -16.60
C GLY A 216 25.78 7.73 -17.47
N ASN A 217 25.87 8.04 -18.77
CA ASN A 217 24.81 7.80 -19.74
C ASN A 217 25.18 6.77 -20.82
N GLU A 218 26.41 6.25 -20.80
CA GLU A 218 26.91 5.30 -21.79
C GLU A 218 26.50 3.85 -21.44
N GLY A 219 26.28 3.02 -22.45
CA GLY A 219 25.92 1.61 -22.26
C GLY A 219 24.44 1.37 -21.93
N LYS A 220 24.10 0.11 -21.63
CA LYS A 220 22.73 -0.34 -21.32
C LYS A 220 22.46 -0.33 -19.82
N PRO A 221 21.37 0.27 -19.32
CA PRO A 221 21.10 0.33 -17.89
C PRO A 221 20.81 -1.07 -17.30
N ILE A 222 21.52 -1.45 -16.25
CA ILE A 222 21.28 -2.72 -15.54
C ILE A 222 19.93 -2.68 -14.81
N GLY A 223 19.54 -1.51 -14.27
CA GLY A 223 18.24 -1.31 -13.65
C GLY A 223 17.06 -1.70 -14.54
N LEU A 224 17.14 -1.47 -15.85
CA LEU A 224 16.10 -1.88 -16.80
C LEU A 224 15.94 -3.40 -16.87
N GLU A 225 17.04 -4.16 -16.81
CA GLU A 225 16.98 -5.62 -16.79
C GLU A 225 16.30 -6.13 -15.51
N ILE A 226 16.58 -5.49 -14.38
CA ILE A 226 15.91 -5.78 -13.11
C ILE A 226 14.41 -5.48 -13.22
N VAL A 227 14.02 -4.35 -13.81
CA VAL A 227 12.61 -4.02 -14.09
C VAL A 227 11.96 -5.11 -14.96
N ASN A 228 12.59 -5.49 -16.08
CA ASN A 228 12.06 -6.52 -16.99
C ASN A 228 11.79 -7.87 -16.28
N ARG A 229 12.59 -8.22 -15.26
CA ARG A 229 12.45 -9.45 -14.49
C ARG A 229 11.42 -9.37 -13.36
N THR A 230 11.16 -8.17 -12.84
CA THR A 230 10.38 -7.98 -11.60
C THR A 230 9.03 -7.31 -11.81
N PHE A 231 8.82 -6.60 -12.91
CA PHE A 231 7.61 -5.81 -13.16
C PHE A 231 6.32 -6.65 -13.09
N SER A 232 6.32 -7.85 -13.66
CA SER A 232 5.16 -8.76 -13.61
C SER A 232 4.83 -9.19 -12.18
N LYS A 233 5.83 -9.35 -11.31
CA LYS A 233 5.63 -9.69 -9.90
C LYS A 233 5.08 -8.49 -9.12
N LEU A 234 5.59 -7.28 -9.36
CA LEU A 234 5.00 -6.06 -8.77
C LEU A 234 3.54 -5.87 -9.19
N LEU A 235 3.19 -6.21 -10.43
CA LEU A 235 1.80 -6.14 -10.89
C LEU A 235 0.89 -7.11 -10.13
N LYS A 236 1.39 -8.29 -9.74
CA LYS A 236 0.63 -9.23 -8.89
C LYS A 236 0.39 -8.69 -7.47
N ILE A 237 1.33 -7.91 -6.93
CA ILE A 237 1.12 -7.20 -5.66
C ILE A 237 -0.08 -6.25 -5.77
N PHE A 238 -0.28 -5.61 -6.92
CA PHE A 238 -1.48 -4.79 -7.14
C PHE A 238 -2.77 -5.59 -7.23
N GLU A 239 -2.74 -6.79 -7.81
CA GLU A 239 -3.92 -7.67 -7.85
C GLU A 239 -4.35 -8.04 -6.42
N GLU A 240 -3.38 -8.31 -5.56
CA GLU A 240 -3.60 -8.54 -4.14
C GLU A 240 -4.23 -7.32 -3.45
N VAL A 241 -3.69 -6.12 -3.69
CA VAL A 241 -4.27 -4.87 -3.18
C VAL A 241 -5.71 -4.68 -3.65
N GLN A 242 -6.00 -4.96 -4.92
CA GLN A 242 -7.34 -4.84 -5.46
C GLN A 242 -8.30 -5.80 -4.73
N TYR A 243 -7.87 -7.03 -4.48
CA TYR A 243 -8.64 -8.01 -3.71
C TYR A 243 -8.95 -7.48 -2.30
N GLN A 244 -7.95 -6.98 -1.58
CA GLN A 244 -8.14 -6.39 -0.24
C GLN A 244 -9.10 -5.19 -0.27
N LEU A 245 -8.97 -4.30 -1.25
CA LEU A 245 -9.86 -3.13 -1.37
C LEU A 245 -11.32 -3.50 -1.69
N ILE A 246 -11.55 -4.61 -2.40
CA ILE A 246 -12.89 -5.16 -2.61
C ILE A 246 -13.46 -5.67 -1.29
N GLN A 247 -12.67 -6.43 -0.52
CA GLN A 247 -13.09 -6.92 0.80
C GLN A 247 -13.54 -5.79 1.74
N ILE A 248 -12.81 -4.67 1.80
CA ILE A 248 -13.21 -3.50 2.62
C ILE A 248 -14.63 -3.03 2.27
N LYS A 249 -15.00 -3.02 0.98
CA LYS A 249 -16.32 -2.58 0.54
C LYS A 249 -17.43 -3.59 0.85
N GLU A 250 -17.07 -4.87 0.92
CA GLU A 250 -18.00 -5.97 1.21
C GLU A 250 -18.28 -6.11 2.71
N PHE A 251 -17.34 -5.73 3.58
CA PHE A 251 -17.48 -5.86 5.03
C PHE A 251 -18.43 -4.88 5.70
N LYS A 252 -19.05 -3.95 4.97
CA LYS A 252 -19.92 -2.93 5.58
C LYS A 252 -21.13 -3.53 6.29
N PHE A 253 -21.33 -3.15 7.55
CA PHE A 253 -22.43 -3.63 8.39
C PHE A 253 -23.72 -2.80 8.24
N SER A 254 -23.69 -1.63 7.59
CA SER A 254 -24.90 -0.85 7.23
C SER A 254 -25.95 -1.63 6.42
N LYS A 255 -25.59 -2.76 5.83
CA LYS A 255 -26.50 -3.61 5.04
C LYS A 255 -27.02 -4.84 5.79
N VAL A 256 -26.63 -5.04 7.05
CA VAL A 256 -26.94 -6.23 7.85
C VAL A 256 -27.91 -5.87 8.98
N LEU A 257 -28.68 -6.85 9.46
CA LEU A 257 -29.59 -6.65 10.58
C LEU A 257 -28.79 -6.34 11.86
N ARG A 258 -28.94 -5.12 12.38
CA ARG A 258 -28.29 -4.68 13.62
C ARG A 258 -29.08 -5.17 14.83
N VAL A 259 -28.35 -5.69 15.83
CA VAL A 259 -28.91 -6.03 17.15
C VAL A 259 -28.21 -5.15 18.18
N TYR A 260 -28.99 -4.27 18.81
CA TYR A 260 -28.55 -3.35 19.85
C TYR A 260 -28.61 -4.00 21.24
#